data_AF-A0AAP2GMV5-F1
#
_entry.id   AF-A0AAP2GMV5-F1
#
_cell.length_a   1.000
_cell.length_b   1.000
_cell.length_c   1.000
_cell.angle_alpha   90.00
_cell.angle_beta   90.00
_cell.angle_gamma   90.00
#
_symmetry.space_group_name_H-M   'P 1'
#
loop_
_entity.id
_entity.type
_entity.pdbx_description
1 polymer ?
#
loop_
_entity_poly.entity_id
_entity_poly.type
_entity_poly.pdbx_seq_one_letter_code
_entity_poly.pdbx_strand_id
1 'polypeptide(L)'
;MNTYIFCSTRHLDLPPNTFFSFRQVTLTNSRAIVEEFVTQYRDHALITFGTISLEAIASCPYFLVRQSAQSLMQIYNSSNLYTAAHIIHDEIDFFTASLWFLKDNACSTAMLHLYCSEAETAFNKWRTSGQSNSKGEYEVVEFKERELNEALHISNRFRSIITSFRRVDSKQFHMDVDFSRTTRSSFVEEPYNNHDRIGRAFSFISLARQSSLLPLKISLYVASFECLFTNDHSEVTHKVSERGAFYLANDRIEALGIFKTLKAGYAVRSSYLHGQKVAGGTKEKLQDTSTKMDALCRRLFRKILDDHTPFTLNDQELQKWFDQLLFG
;
A
#
# COMPACT_ATOMS: atom_id res chain seq x y z
N MET A 1 -18.12 -13.58 24.61
CA MET A 1 -16.67 -13.60 24.83
C MET A 1 -16.04 -13.02 23.57
N ASN A 2 -15.12 -12.08 23.71
CA ASN A 2 -14.80 -11.16 22.62
C ASN A 2 -13.29 -11.14 22.35
N THR A 3 -12.92 -11.34 21.09
CA THR A 3 -11.63 -10.93 20.54
C THR A 3 -11.76 -9.51 20.01
N TYR A 4 -10.80 -8.67 20.40
CA TYR A 4 -10.64 -7.31 19.89
C TYR A 4 -9.37 -7.22 19.07
N ILE A 5 -9.48 -6.64 17.88
CA ILE A 5 -8.32 -6.24 17.08
C ILE A 5 -8.42 -4.75 16.85
N PHE A 6 -7.40 -4.01 17.30
CA PHE A 6 -7.25 -2.58 17.03
C PHE A 6 -6.07 -2.37 16.10
N CYS A 7 -6.23 -1.55 15.07
CA CYS A 7 -5.13 -1.08 14.26
C CYS A 7 -5.24 0.43 14.08
N SER A 8 -4.42 1.17 14.83
CA SER A 8 -4.37 2.63 14.73
C SER A 8 -3.86 3.05 13.36
N THR A 9 -4.38 4.16 12.84
CA THR A 9 -3.89 4.77 11.61
C THR A 9 -2.91 5.90 11.89
N ARG A 10 -2.20 6.34 10.86
CA ARG A 10 -1.40 7.57 10.86
C ARG A 10 -1.82 8.40 9.67
N HIS A 11 -1.84 9.72 9.87
CA HIS A 11 -2.07 10.70 8.80
C HIS A 11 -3.41 10.53 8.06
N LEU A 12 -4.36 9.82 8.68
CA LEU A 12 -5.74 9.70 8.23
C LEU A 12 -6.62 10.44 9.23
N ASP A 13 -7.57 11.21 8.71
CA ASP A 13 -8.63 11.81 9.51
C ASP A 13 -10.01 11.44 8.95
N LEU A 14 -11.01 11.50 9.82
CA LEU A 14 -12.39 11.18 9.50
C LEU A 14 -13.32 12.21 10.14
N PRO A 15 -14.48 12.50 9.51
CA PRO A 15 -15.55 13.25 10.17
C PRO A 15 -15.88 12.69 11.56
N PRO A 16 -16.26 13.51 12.55
CA PRO A 16 -16.59 13.03 13.89
C PRO A 16 -17.67 11.94 13.87
N ASN A 17 -17.53 10.93 14.74
CA ASN A 17 -18.46 9.80 14.86
C ASN A 17 -18.60 8.96 13.59
N THR A 18 -17.53 8.82 12.80
CA THR A 18 -17.54 7.98 11.60
C THR A 18 -17.53 6.50 11.99
N PHE A 19 -18.37 5.71 11.31
CA PHE A 19 -18.39 4.25 11.37
C PHE A 19 -18.46 3.70 9.94
N PHE A 20 -17.31 3.29 9.41
CA PHE A 20 -17.22 2.72 8.07
C PHE A 20 -16.81 1.25 8.15
N SER A 21 -17.71 0.34 7.78
CA SER A 21 -17.47 -1.10 7.89
C SER A 21 -17.28 -1.75 6.52
N PHE A 22 -16.32 -2.66 6.44
CA PHE A 22 -16.13 -3.55 5.29
C PHE A 22 -15.68 -4.93 5.80
N ARG A 23 -16.33 -5.99 5.28
CA ARG A 23 -16.18 -7.35 5.82
C ARG A 23 -16.40 -7.36 7.35
N GLN A 24 -15.40 -7.77 8.13
CA GLN A 24 -15.44 -7.80 9.60
C GLN A 24 -14.71 -6.62 10.25
N VAL A 25 -14.22 -5.68 9.45
CA VAL A 25 -13.41 -4.55 9.90
C VAL A 25 -14.27 -3.28 9.91
N THR A 26 -14.17 -2.51 10.98
CA THR A 26 -14.79 -1.19 11.09
C THR A 26 -13.72 -0.13 11.29
N LEU A 27 -13.64 0.84 10.39
CA LEU A 27 -12.84 2.06 10.54
C LEU A 27 -13.68 3.11 11.28
N THR A 28 -13.16 3.62 12.39
CA THR A 28 -13.87 4.60 13.23
C THR A 28 -12.90 5.55 13.95
N ASN A 29 -13.41 6.66 14.45
CA ASN A 29 -12.74 7.59 15.36
C ASN A 29 -13.47 7.70 16.72
N SER A 30 -14.30 6.70 17.07
CA SER A 30 -15.07 6.69 18.31
C SER A 30 -14.21 6.39 19.54
N ARG A 31 -13.84 7.42 20.28
CA ARG A 31 -13.10 7.29 21.55
C ARG A 31 -13.83 6.43 22.60
N ALA A 32 -15.16 6.48 22.61
CA ALA A 32 -15.98 5.74 23.57
C ALA A 32 -15.74 4.22 23.54
N ILE A 33 -15.43 3.64 22.37
CA ILE A 33 -15.17 2.20 22.25
C ILE A 33 -13.83 1.82 22.89
N VAL A 34 -12.82 2.68 22.74
CA VAL A 34 -11.51 2.47 23.40
C VAL A 34 -11.67 2.58 24.90
N GLU A 35 -12.45 3.56 25.38
CA GLU A 35 -12.74 3.74 26.80
C GLU A 35 -13.55 2.58 27.40
N GLU A 36 -14.54 2.04 26.66
CA GLU A 36 -15.26 0.81 27.03
C GLU A 36 -14.27 -0.35 27.19
N PHE A 37 -13.39 -0.56 26.20
CA PHE A 37 -12.39 -1.62 26.22
C PHE A 37 -11.43 -1.50 27.41
N VAL A 38 -10.88 -0.30 27.64
CA VAL A 38 -9.96 -0.04 28.77
C VAL A 38 -10.68 -0.21 30.11
N THR A 39 -11.94 0.20 30.23
CA THR A 39 -12.71 0.04 31.46
C THR A 39 -12.98 -1.44 31.73
N GLN A 40 -13.34 -2.20 30.70
CA GLN A 40 -13.69 -3.62 30.83
C GLN A 40 -12.46 -4.52 31.08
N TYR A 41 -11.31 -4.20 30.49
CA TYR A 41 -10.11 -5.05 30.50
C TYR A 41 -8.87 -4.36 31.05
N ARG A 42 -9.04 -3.41 31.98
CA ARG A 42 -8.02 -2.45 32.44
C ARG A 42 -6.61 -3.04 32.60
N ASP A 43 -6.45 -4.06 33.43
CA ASP A 43 -5.14 -4.62 33.75
C ASP A 43 -4.51 -5.28 32.51
N HIS A 44 -5.29 -6.06 31.75
CA HIS A 44 -4.81 -6.71 30.52
C HIS A 44 -4.51 -5.72 29.39
N ALA A 45 -5.35 -4.68 29.23
CA ALA A 45 -5.16 -3.64 28.24
C ALA A 45 -3.86 -2.87 28.51
N LEU A 46 -3.61 -2.49 29.77
CA LEU A 46 -2.37 -1.80 30.14
C LEU A 46 -1.14 -2.69 29.98
N ILE A 47 -1.21 -3.96 30.39
CA ILE A 47 -0.08 -4.90 30.26
C ILE A 47 0.24 -5.18 28.79
N THR A 48 -0.77 -5.35 27.94
CA THR A 48 -0.60 -5.77 26.55
C THR A 48 -0.32 -4.61 25.59
N PHE A 49 -1.12 -3.54 25.68
CA PHE A 49 -1.07 -2.44 24.71
C PHE A 49 -0.12 -1.36 25.21
N GLY A 50 -0.05 -1.18 26.53
CA GLY A 50 0.62 -0.04 27.15
C GLY A 50 -0.18 1.25 26.97
N THR A 51 0.06 2.21 27.87
CA THR A 51 -0.62 3.52 27.87
C THR A 51 -0.42 4.27 26.56
N ILE A 52 0.81 4.25 26.02
CA ILE A 52 1.16 4.96 24.77
C ILE A 52 0.31 4.48 23.59
N SER A 53 0.15 3.16 23.43
CA SER A 53 -0.62 2.63 22.30
C SER A 53 -2.12 2.88 22.46
N LEU A 54 -2.65 2.80 23.68
CA LEU A 54 -4.05 3.10 23.96
C LEU A 54 -4.37 4.58 23.68
N GLU A 55 -3.50 5.49 24.11
CA GLU A 55 -3.62 6.92 23.79
C GLU A 55 -3.52 7.19 22.28
N ALA A 56 -2.61 6.51 21.59
CA ALA A 56 -2.49 6.61 20.14
C ALA A 56 -3.77 6.15 19.43
N ILE A 57 -4.33 4.99 19.81
CA ILE A 57 -5.60 4.49 19.26
C ILE A 57 -6.74 5.47 19.56
N ALA A 58 -6.81 6.03 20.77
CA ALA A 58 -7.87 6.96 21.16
C ALA A 58 -7.78 8.35 20.52
N SER A 59 -6.63 8.72 19.95
CA SER A 59 -6.36 10.06 19.39
C SER A 59 -6.40 10.12 17.86
N CYS A 60 -6.55 8.99 17.17
CA CYS A 60 -6.64 8.94 15.72
C CYS A 60 -7.73 7.96 15.26
N PRO A 61 -8.14 8.01 13.99
CA PRO A 61 -8.92 6.93 13.41
C PRO A 61 -8.20 5.58 13.55
N TYR A 62 -8.97 4.52 13.77
CA TYR A 62 -8.46 3.17 13.90
C TYR A 62 -9.41 2.16 13.28
N PHE A 63 -8.85 1.04 12.85
CA PHE A 63 -9.61 -0.13 12.45
C PHE A 63 -9.89 -1.02 13.67
N LEU A 64 -11.10 -1.55 13.73
CA LEU A 64 -11.63 -2.37 14.80
C LEU A 64 -12.22 -3.66 14.24
N VAL A 65 -11.90 -4.78 14.87
CA VAL A 65 -12.63 -6.04 14.75
C VAL A 65 -13.07 -6.48 16.15
N ARG A 66 -14.35 -6.82 16.31
CA ARG A 66 -14.93 -7.33 17.57
C ARG A 66 -15.76 -8.58 17.28
N GLN A 67 -15.19 -9.77 17.47
CA GLN A 67 -15.84 -11.07 17.22
C GLN A 67 -15.27 -12.17 18.13
N SER A 68 -15.89 -13.35 18.19
CA SER A 68 -15.28 -14.50 18.87
C SER A 68 -14.09 -15.04 18.06
N ALA A 69 -13.11 -15.64 18.75
CA ALA A 69 -11.93 -16.22 18.09
C ALA A 69 -12.33 -17.30 17.08
N GLN A 70 -13.30 -18.16 17.44
CA GLN A 70 -13.82 -19.20 16.56
C GLN A 70 -14.44 -18.63 15.28
N SER A 71 -15.22 -17.55 15.40
CA SER A 71 -15.85 -16.91 14.24
C SER A 71 -14.81 -16.31 13.30
N LEU A 72 -13.79 -15.62 13.83
CA LEU A 72 -12.69 -15.09 13.02
C LEU A 72 -11.94 -16.20 12.29
N MET A 73 -11.59 -17.28 12.99
CA MET A 73 -10.87 -18.39 12.36
C MET A 73 -11.69 -19.05 11.24
N GLN A 74 -13.01 -19.14 11.40
CA GLN A 74 -13.91 -19.68 10.38
C GLN A 74 -14.03 -18.74 9.17
N ILE A 75 -14.27 -17.45 9.40
CA ILE A 75 -14.44 -16.44 8.33
C ILE A 75 -13.18 -16.34 7.47
N TYR A 76 -12.01 -16.36 8.11
CA TYR A 76 -10.72 -16.22 7.44
C TYR A 76 -10.10 -17.57 7.04
N ASN A 77 -10.80 -18.68 7.24
CA ASN A 77 -10.34 -20.04 6.94
C ASN A 77 -8.90 -20.29 7.43
N SER A 78 -8.65 -19.97 8.70
CA SER A 78 -7.32 -20.02 9.31
C SER A 78 -7.25 -21.08 10.40
N SER A 79 -6.09 -21.71 10.57
CA SER A 79 -5.87 -22.74 11.59
C SER A 79 -5.71 -22.18 13.01
N ASN A 80 -5.43 -20.89 13.16
CA ASN A 80 -5.25 -20.24 14.46
C ASN A 80 -5.54 -18.73 14.36
N LEU A 81 -5.75 -18.10 15.52
CA LEU A 81 -6.13 -16.69 15.62
C LEU A 81 -5.04 -15.73 15.11
N TYR A 82 -3.75 -16.06 15.24
CA TYR A 82 -2.67 -15.23 14.71
C TYR A 82 -2.69 -15.16 13.19
N THR A 83 -2.97 -16.29 12.54
CA THR A 83 -3.11 -16.38 11.09
C THR A 83 -4.33 -15.58 10.63
N ALA A 84 -5.48 -15.68 11.33
CA ALA A 84 -6.63 -14.83 11.05
C ALA A 84 -6.28 -13.34 11.14
N ALA A 85 -5.61 -12.93 12.23
CA ALA A 85 -5.24 -11.54 12.45
C ALA A 85 -4.20 -11.02 11.44
N HIS A 86 -3.31 -11.89 10.94
CA HIS A 86 -2.42 -11.55 9.83
C HIS A 86 -3.20 -11.23 8.55
N ILE A 87 -4.16 -12.09 8.18
CA ILE A 87 -5.01 -11.88 7.00
C ILE A 87 -5.83 -10.59 7.14
N ILE A 88 -6.37 -10.32 8.33
CA ILE A 88 -7.08 -9.07 8.65
C ILE A 88 -6.16 -7.86 8.48
N HIS A 89 -4.91 -7.93 8.95
CA HIS A 89 -3.94 -6.85 8.76
C HIS A 89 -3.69 -6.60 7.27
N ASP A 90 -3.49 -7.64 6.48
CA ASP A 90 -3.26 -7.50 5.04
C ASP A 90 -4.50 -6.90 4.34
N GLU A 91 -5.72 -7.20 4.82
CA GLU A 91 -6.93 -6.54 4.35
C GLU A 91 -6.95 -5.04 4.65
N ILE A 92 -6.61 -4.67 5.88
CA ILE A 92 -6.53 -3.28 6.32
C ILE A 92 -5.46 -2.52 5.53
N ASP A 93 -4.27 -3.11 5.38
CA ASP A 93 -3.16 -2.51 4.64
C ASP A 93 -3.53 -2.29 3.17
N PHE A 94 -4.19 -3.27 2.57
CA PHE A 94 -4.60 -3.18 1.17
C PHE A 94 -5.71 -2.14 0.95
N PHE A 95 -6.68 -2.03 1.88
CA PHE A 95 -7.66 -0.95 1.88
C PHE A 95 -6.98 0.42 2.06
N THR A 96 -6.07 0.55 3.03
CA THR A 96 -5.34 1.79 3.30
C THR A 96 -4.50 2.22 2.09
N ALA A 97 -3.83 1.29 1.41
CA ALA A 97 -3.12 1.54 0.17
C ALA A 97 -4.05 2.04 -0.95
N SER A 98 -5.31 1.60 -0.95
CA SER A 98 -6.31 2.00 -1.96
C SER A 98 -6.74 3.47 -1.84
N LEU A 99 -6.55 4.10 -0.67
CA LEU A 99 -6.82 5.54 -0.47
C LEU A 99 -5.98 6.43 -1.39
N TRP A 100 -4.76 5.99 -1.76
CA TRP A 100 -3.89 6.73 -2.68
C TRP A 100 -4.42 6.84 -4.09
N PHE A 101 -5.24 5.90 -4.55
CA PHE A 101 -5.88 6.04 -5.85
C PHE A 101 -6.79 7.27 -5.91
N LEU A 102 -7.30 7.75 -4.78
CA LEU A 102 -8.19 8.91 -4.71
C LEU A 102 -7.41 10.22 -4.73
N LYS A 103 -6.43 10.35 -3.83
CA LYS A 103 -5.67 11.59 -3.66
C LYS A 103 -4.31 11.31 -3.01
N ASP A 104 -3.39 12.25 -3.14
CA ASP A 104 -2.08 12.16 -2.50
C ASP A 104 -2.26 12.20 -0.98
N ASN A 105 -1.60 11.28 -0.28
CA ASN A 105 -1.71 11.15 1.17
C ASN A 105 -0.55 10.34 1.75
N ALA A 106 -0.33 10.55 3.05
CA ALA A 106 0.60 9.82 3.88
C ALA A 106 -0.09 8.75 4.74
N CYS A 107 -1.34 8.37 4.43
CA CYS A 107 -2.12 7.48 5.28
C CYS A 107 -1.45 6.11 5.39
N SER A 108 -1.25 5.63 6.62
CA SER A 108 -0.71 4.30 6.87
C SER A 108 -1.34 3.67 8.10
N THR A 109 -1.19 2.35 8.23
CA THR A 109 -1.39 1.65 9.49
C THR A 109 -0.16 1.84 10.38
N ALA A 110 -0.33 1.68 11.69
CA ALA A 110 0.78 1.67 12.64
C ALA A 110 0.94 0.29 13.29
N MET A 111 0.35 0.10 14.47
CA MET A 111 0.45 -1.14 15.22
C MET A 111 -0.89 -1.84 15.21
N LEU A 112 -0.89 -3.13 14.88
CA LEU A 112 -2.03 -3.99 15.10
C LEU A 112 -1.88 -4.62 16.48
N HIS A 113 -2.91 -4.49 17.30
CA HIS A 113 -3.03 -5.14 18.59
C HIS A 113 -4.19 -6.11 18.56
N LEU A 114 -3.96 -7.32 19.03
CA LEU A 114 -5.02 -8.30 19.27
C LEU A 114 -5.09 -8.58 20.76
N TYR A 115 -6.31 -8.67 21.26
CA TYR A 115 -6.63 -9.21 22.57
C TYR A 115 -7.76 -10.23 22.46
N CYS A 116 -7.56 -11.42 23.03
CA CYS A 116 -8.57 -12.47 23.10
C CYS A 116 -8.88 -12.80 24.55
N SER A 117 -10.08 -12.45 25.02
CA SER A 117 -10.48 -12.74 26.40
C SER A 117 -10.62 -14.23 26.70
N GLU A 118 -10.97 -15.06 25.69
CA GLU A 118 -11.20 -16.51 25.86
C GLU A 118 -9.91 -17.27 26.18
N ALA A 119 -8.83 -16.89 25.50
CA ALA A 119 -7.54 -17.54 25.62
C ALA A 119 -6.59 -16.80 26.57
N GLU A 120 -7.02 -15.65 27.10
CA GLU A 120 -6.17 -14.68 27.83
C GLU A 120 -4.87 -14.36 27.06
N THR A 121 -4.95 -14.37 25.73
CA THR A 121 -3.81 -14.14 24.84
C THR A 121 -3.89 -12.76 24.23
N ALA A 122 -2.72 -12.21 23.99
CA ALA A 122 -2.59 -10.88 23.47
C ALA A 122 -1.31 -10.79 22.63
N PHE A 123 -1.38 -10.06 21.52
CA PHE A 123 -0.21 -9.89 20.65
C PHE A 123 -0.23 -8.54 19.98
N ASN A 124 0.95 -8.07 19.60
CA ASN A 124 1.09 -6.91 18.75
C ASN A 124 1.91 -7.23 17.50
N LYS A 125 1.64 -6.53 16.42
CA LYS A 125 2.41 -6.58 15.17
C LYS A 125 2.72 -5.15 14.75
N TRP A 126 4.00 -4.82 14.75
CA TRP A 126 4.48 -3.55 14.21
C TRP A 126 4.69 -3.63 12.70
N ARG A 127 4.30 -2.55 12.00
CA ARG A 127 4.84 -2.22 10.68
C ARG A 127 6.00 -1.24 10.86
N THR A 128 7.09 -1.50 10.16
CA THR A 128 8.34 -0.72 10.23
C THR A 128 8.36 0.50 9.32
N SER A 129 7.43 0.65 8.37
CA SER A 129 7.44 1.76 7.41
C SER A 129 6.09 2.49 7.30
N GLY A 130 6.09 3.76 7.71
CA GLY A 130 5.01 4.69 7.42
C GLY A 130 5.02 5.12 5.96
N GLN A 131 3.89 5.62 5.46
CA GLN A 131 3.79 6.15 4.10
C GLN A 131 3.94 7.68 4.14
N SER A 132 4.60 8.24 3.15
CA SER A 132 4.72 9.69 2.92
C SER A 132 3.98 10.07 1.65
N ASN A 133 3.51 11.32 1.60
CA ASN A 133 2.89 11.90 0.40
C ASN A 133 3.93 12.08 -0.73
N SER A 134 3.51 12.63 -1.87
CA SER A 134 4.41 12.81 -3.02
C SER A 134 5.58 13.76 -2.76
N LYS A 135 5.49 14.60 -1.73
CA LYS A 135 6.54 15.55 -1.29
C LYS A 135 7.48 14.98 -0.23
N GLY A 136 7.27 13.73 0.20
CA GLY A 136 8.03 13.11 1.29
C GLY A 136 7.62 13.60 2.67
N GLU A 137 6.43 14.20 2.78
CA GLU A 137 5.87 14.78 4.00
C GLU A 137 4.78 13.86 4.58
N TYR A 138 4.44 14.09 5.84
CA TYR A 138 3.55 13.26 6.65
C TYR A 138 2.33 14.08 7.10
N GLU A 139 1.53 14.51 6.12
CA GLU A 139 0.37 15.38 6.35
C GLU A 139 -0.90 14.56 6.60
N VAL A 140 -1.69 14.99 7.59
CA VAL A 140 -2.99 14.40 7.89
C VAL A 140 -3.99 14.78 6.80
N VAL A 141 -4.74 13.79 6.29
CA VAL A 141 -5.75 13.98 5.24
C VAL A 141 -7.08 13.40 5.68
N GLU A 142 -8.13 14.21 5.63
CA GLU A 142 -9.51 13.77 5.91
C GLU A 142 -10.09 12.99 4.73
N PHE A 143 -10.76 11.87 5.00
CA PHE A 143 -11.55 11.10 4.01
C PHE A 143 -13.02 11.03 4.41
N LYS A 144 -13.91 11.36 3.47
CA LYS A 144 -15.36 11.28 3.65
C LYS A 144 -15.88 9.90 3.29
N GLU A 145 -17.06 9.56 3.79
CA GLU A 145 -17.69 8.26 3.54
C GLU A 145 -17.79 7.89 2.05
N ARG A 146 -18.10 8.86 1.17
CA ARG A 146 -18.10 8.64 -0.29
C ARG A 146 -16.73 8.18 -0.80
N GLU A 147 -15.65 8.81 -0.32
CA GLU A 147 -14.28 8.46 -0.70
C GLU A 147 -13.90 7.08 -0.13
N LEU A 148 -14.28 6.75 1.10
CA LEU A 148 -14.04 5.42 1.69
C LEU A 148 -14.74 4.31 0.88
N ASN A 149 -15.96 4.55 0.42
CA ASN A 149 -16.67 3.62 -0.46
C ASN A 149 -15.97 3.46 -1.83
N GLU A 150 -15.49 4.54 -2.44
CA GLU A 150 -14.71 4.48 -3.69
C GLU A 150 -13.41 3.70 -3.49
N ALA A 151 -12.68 3.95 -2.39
CA ALA A 151 -11.47 3.22 -2.04
C ALA A 151 -11.74 1.72 -1.83
N LEU A 152 -12.85 1.36 -1.18
CA LEU A 152 -13.25 -0.04 -1.01
C LEU A 152 -13.55 -0.71 -2.36
N HIS A 153 -14.24 -0.01 -3.26
CA HIS A 153 -14.51 -0.51 -4.62
C HIS A 153 -13.21 -0.75 -5.40
N ILE A 154 -12.31 0.25 -5.38
CA ILE A 154 -10.97 0.16 -5.99
C ILE A 154 -10.20 -1.01 -5.39
N SER A 155 -10.20 -1.16 -4.06
CA SER A 155 -9.54 -2.25 -3.36
C SER A 155 -10.04 -3.62 -3.87
N ASN A 156 -11.35 -3.84 -3.90
CA ASN A 156 -11.91 -5.11 -4.39
C ASN A 156 -11.55 -5.38 -5.86
N ARG A 157 -11.61 -4.36 -6.72
CA ARG A 157 -11.25 -4.48 -8.15
C ARG A 157 -9.77 -4.77 -8.31
N PHE A 158 -8.91 -4.03 -7.62
CA PHE A 158 -7.46 -4.19 -7.75
C PHE A 158 -7.02 -5.59 -7.30
N ARG A 159 -7.53 -6.08 -6.17
CA ARG A 159 -7.24 -7.43 -5.67
C ARG A 159 -7.62 -8.56 -6.66
N SER A 160 -8.59 -8.30 -7.54
CA SER A 160 -8.96 -9.26 -8.60
C SER A 160 -7.93 -9.31 -9.75
N ILE A 161 -7.19 -8.23 -9.96
CA ILE A 161 -6.20 -8.08 -11.03
C ILE A 161 -4.83 -8.59 -10.59
N ILE A 162 -4.36 -8.18 -9.40
CA ILE A 162 -3.05 -8.58 -8.92
C ILE A 162 -3.09 -9.99 -8.36
N THR A 163 -2.45 -10.92 -9.08
CA THR A 163 -2.37 -12.32 -8.69
C THR A 163 -1.25 -12.57 -7.69
N SER A 164 -0.20 -11.74 -7.71
CA SER A 164 1.00 -11.91 -6.90
C SER A 164 0.81 -11.69 -5.39
N PHE A 165 -0.22 -10.95 -4.96
CA PHE A 165 -0.55 -10.83 -3.53
C PHE A 165 -1.38 -12.02 -3.02
N ARG A 166 -1.72 -13.00 -3.88
CA ARG A 166 -2.50 -14.16 -3.45
C ARG A 166 -1.64 -15.14 -2.66
N ARG A 167 -1.90 -15.10 -1.35
CA ARG A 167 -1.65 -16.14 -0.34
C ARG A 167 -0.16 -16.46 -0.16
N VAL A 168 0.42 -15.87 0.89
CA VAL A 168 1.36 -16.64 1.71
C VAL A 168 0.63 -17.94 2.03
N ASP A 169 1.13 -19.03 1.47
CA ASP A 169 0.61 -20.36 1.73
C ASP A 169 0.56 -20.48 3.26
N SER A 170 -0.63 -20.75 3.81
CA SER A 170 -0.93 -20.69 5.25
C SER A 170 -0.23 -21.80 6.05
N LYS A 171 0.94 -22.26 5.58
CA LYS A 171 1.88 -23.11 6.28
C LYS A 171 2.40 -22.35 7.48
N GLN A 172 1.55 -22.35 8.51
CA GLN A 172 1.75 -21.97 9.89
C GLN A 172 2.82 -20.88 10.07
N PHE A 173 2.37 -19.63 10.14
CA PHE A 173 3.12 -18.63 10.91
C PHE A 173 3.16 -19.12 12.36
N HIS A 174 4.20 -19.86 12.71
CA HIS A 174 4.58 -20.11 14.08
C HIS A 174 5.35 -18.87 14.54
N MET A 175 4.76 -18.09 15.46
CA MET A 175 5.59 -17.22 16.28
C MET A 175 6.40 -18.14 17.19
N ASP A 176 7.62 -18.46 16.80
CA ASP A 176 8.62 -18.88 17.77
C ASP A 176 8.87 -17.63 18.65
N VAL A 177 8.34 -17.66 19.88
CA VAL A 177 8.63 -16.66 20.93
C VAL A 177 10.10 -16.74 21.37
N ASP A 178 10.81 -17.75 20.86
CA ASP A 178 12.23 -17.94 21.02
C ASP A 178 13.02 -17.05 20.05
N PHE A 179 13.32 -15.83 20.50
CA PHE A 179 14.19 -14.88 19.80
C PHE A 179 15.62 -15.40 19.54
N SER A 180 16.01 -16.57 20.09
CA SER A 180 17.31 -17.19 19.83
C SER A 180 17.34 -17.97 18.51
N ARG A 181 16.19 -18.21 17.88
CA ARG A 181 16.10 -18.94 16.61
C ARG A 181 16.17 -18.01 15.41
N THR A 182 17.00 -18.38 14.45
CA THR A 182 17.05 -17.73 13.15
C THR A 182 15.76 -18.02 12.37
N THR A 183 14.85 -17.06 12.31
CA THR A 183 13.69 -17.13 11.42
C THR A 183 14.09 -16.75 10.00
N ARG A 184 13.84 -17.62 9.02
CA ARG A 184 13.96 -17.23 7.61
C ARG A 184 12.76 -16.40 7.18
N SER A 185 13.02 -15.30 6.50
CA SER A 185 11.97 -14.49 5.90
C SER A 185 11.25 -15.28 4.82
N SER A 186 9.92 -15.28 4.84
CA SER A 186 9.09 -15.90 3.79
C SER A 186 9.37 -15.31 2.40
N PHE A 187 9.88 -14.07 2.33
CA PHE A 187 10.28 -13.41 1.09
C PHE A 187 11.50 -14.04 0.42
N VAL A 188 12.31 -14.84 1.14
CA VAL A 188 13.44 -15.58 0.55
C VAL A 188 12.97 -16.68 -0.39
N GLU A 189 11.81 -17.26 -0.08
CA GLU A 189 11.24 -18.39 -0.82
C GLU A 189 10.31 -17.93 -1.96
N GLU A 190 10.08 -16.62 -2.10
CA GLU A 190 9.15 -16.06 -3.07
C GLU A 190 9.89 -15.69 -4.38
N PRO A 191 9.64 -16.39 -5.50
CA PRO A 191 10.37 -16.11 -6.73
C PRO A 191 9.89 -14.78 -7.32
N TYR A 192 10.79 -13.81 -7.45
CA TYR A 192 10.48 -12.49 -8.02
C TYR A 192 9.81 -12.58 -9.40
N ASN A 193 10.25 -13.54 -10.23
CA ASN A 193 9.73 -13.75 -11.58
C ASN A 193 8.31 -14.33 -11.61
N ASN A 194 7.79 -14.83 -10.49
CA ASN A 194 6.40 -15.33 -10.40
C ASN A 194 5.39 -14.19 -10.22
N HIS A 195 5.84 -12.98 -9.92
CA HIS A 195 4.97 -11.83 -9.83
C HIS A 195 4.58 -11.33 -11.22
N ASP A 196 3.30 -11.04 -11.44
CA ASP A 196 2.84 -10.39 -12.67
C ASP A 196 3.39 -8.95 -12.80
N ARG A 197 3.40 -8.40 -14.03
CA ARG A 197 3.97 -7.06 -14.33
C ARG A 197 3.31 -5.96 -13.49
N ILE A 198 1.99 -6.05 -13.28
CA ILE A 198 1.19 -5.08 -12.53
C ILE A 198 1.54 -5.14 -11.04
N GLY A 199 1.63 -6.35 -10.48
CA GLY A 199 2.03 -6.61 -9.10
C GLY A 199 3.41 -6.05 -8.80
N ARG A 200 4.41 -6.34 -9.66
CA ARG A 200 5.76 -5.78 -9.51
C ARG A 200 5.76 -4.25 -9.57
N ALA A 201 5.05 -3.68 -10.55
CA ALA A 201 4.94 -2.24 -10.71
C ALA A 201 4.31 -1.56 -9.48
N PHE A 202 3.27 -2.16 -8.89
CA PHE A 202 2.62 -1.63 -7.70
C PHE A 202 3.47 -1.79 -6.43
N SER A 203 4.28 -2.85 -6.33
CA SER A 203 5.25 -3.01 -5.25
C SER A 203 6.26 -1.86 -5.23
N PHE A 204 6.73 -1.40 -6.40
CA PHE A 204 7.59 -0.22 -6.48
C PHE A 204 6.90 1.07 -6.02
N ILE A 205 5.61 1.25 -6.34
CA ILE A 205 4.82 2.38 -5.80
C ILE A 205 4.72 2.29 -4.27
N SER A 206 4.44 1.10 -3.75
CA SER A 206 4.35 0.86 -2.30
C SER A 206 5.67 1.22 -1.61
N LEU A 207 6.81 0.84 -2.18
CA LEU A 207 8.14 1.22 -1.70
C LEU A 207 8.39 2.72 -1.82
N ALA A 208 7.97 3.36 -2.92
CA ALA A 208 8.11 4.80 -3.13
C ALA A 208 7.37 5.58 -2.03
N ARG A 209 6.16 5.13 -1.67
CA ARG A 209 5.37 5.72 -0.59
C ARG A 209 6.02 5.53 0.77
N GLN A 210 6.70 4.41 0.99
CA GLN A 210 7.48 4.14 2.21
C GLN A 210 8.79 4.95 2.32
N SER A 211 9.14 5.74 1.31
CA SER A 211 10.35 6.56 1.30
C SER A 211 10.03 8.05 1.30
N SER A 212 10.54 8.81 2.28
CA SER A 212 10.52 10.28 2.26
C SER A 212 11.69 10.89 1.48
N LEU A 213 12.69 10.07 1.10
CA LEU A 213 13.84 10.52 0.33
C LEU A 213 13.46 10.68 -1.15
N LEU A 214 13.26 11.92 -1.58
CA LEU A 214 12.70 12.26 -2.90
C LEU A 214 13.44 11.60 -4.08
N PRO A 215 14.78 11.57 -4.17
CA PRO A 215 15.46 10.89 -5.27
C PRO A 215 15.16 9.38 -5.34
N LEU A 216 15.08 8.71 -4.18
CA LEU A 216 14.72 7.30 -4.10
C LEU A 216 13.24 7.10 -4.47
N LYS A 217 12.33 7.93 -3.94
CA LYS A 217 10.90 7.90 -4.28
C LYS A 217 10.67 8.04 -5.79
N ILE A 218 11.31 9.02 -6.43
CA ILE A 218 11.26 9.23 -7.89
C ILE A 218 11.81 8.00 -8.64
N SER A 219 12.93 7.45 -8.17
CA SER A 219 13.54 6.25 -8.79
C SER A 219 12.61 5.04 -8.77
N LEU A 220 11.87 4.86 -7.67
CA LEU A 220 10.91 3.78 -7.51
C LEU A 220 9.66 4.00 -8.38
N TYR A 221 9.17 5.23 -8.54
CA TYR A 221 8.12 5.51 -9.53
C TYR A 221 8.57 5.17 -10.96
N VAL A 222 9.81 5.52 -11.33
CA VAL A 222 10.36 5.13 -12.65
C VAL A 222 10.43 3.60 -12.79
N ALA A 223 10.85 2.87 -11.76
CA ALA A 223 10.86 1.39 -11.78
C ALA A 223 9.46 0.79 -11.96
N SER A 224 8.41 1.44 -11.44
CA SER A 224 7.01 1.06 -11.68
C SER A 224 6.65 1.16 -13.16
N PHE A 225 7.02 2.26 -13.83
CA PHE A 225 6.85 2.41 -15.27
C PHE A 225 7.69 1.39 -16.06
N GLU A 226 8.93 1.12 -15.65
CA GLU A 226 9.78 0.11 -16.31
C GLU A 226 9.11 -1.26 -16.32
N CYS A 227 8.54 -1.71 -15.20
CA CYS A 227 7.86 -3.01 -15.11
C CYS A 227 6.75 -3.21 -16.17
N LEU A 228 6.08 -2.11 -16.54
CA LEU A 228 4.92 -2.11 -17.42
C LEU A 228 5.28 -1.84 -18.88
N PHE A 229 6.26 -0.97 -19.13
CA PHE A 229 6.55 -0.43 -20.47
C PHE A 229 7.83 -0.98 -21.12
N THR A 230 8.57 -1.87 -20.45
CA THR A 230 9.74 -2.55 -21.05
C THR A 230 9.59 -4.07 -21.14
N ASN A 231 10.19 -4.60 -22.21
CA ASN A 231 10.35 -6.02 -22.52
C ASN A 231 11.78 -6.33 -23.02
N ASP A 232 12.66 -5.32 -23.08
CA ASP A 232 14.07 -5.47 -23.45
C ASP A 232 14.95 -4.43 -22.71
N HIS A 233 16.26 -4.49 -22.97
CA HIS A 233 17.26 -3.62 -22.34
C HIS A 233 17.71 -2.44 -23.22
N SER A 234 17.19 -2.29 -24.45
CA SER A 234 17.64 -1.24 -25.37
C SER A 234 16.77 0.00 -25.23
N GLU A 235 17.42 1.17 -25.12
CA GLU A 235 16.75 2.48 -25.12
C GLU A 235 15.62 2.61 -24.08
N VAL A 236 15.75 1.92 -22.95
CA VAL A 236 14.75 1.81 -21.87
C VAL A 236 14.13 3.17 -21.52
N THR A 237 14.96 4.19 -21.30
CA THR A 237 14.48 5.53 -20.97
C THR A 237 13.60 6.16 -22.05
N HIS A 238 13.94 5.98 -23.33
CA HIS A 238 13.11 6.51 -24.42
C HIS A 238 11.80 5.74 -24.51
N LYS A 239 11.86 4.41 -24.59
CA LYS A 239 10.69 3.53 -24.71
C LYS A 239 9.69 3.73 -23.59
N VAL A 240 10.15 3.78 -22.34
CA VAL A 240 9.26 3.99 -21.19
C VAL A 240 8.62 5.37 -21.22
N SER A 241 9.39 6.41 -21.55
CA SER A 241 8.86 7.77 -21.62
C SER A 241 7.84 7.92 -22.74
N GLU A 242 8.10 7.32 -23.91
CA GLU A 242 7.24 7.37 -25.07
C GLU A 242 5.98 6.53 -24.88
N ARG A 243 6.11 5.23 -24.62
CA ARG A 243 4.98 4.31 -24.42
C ARG A 243 4.11 4.75 -23.24
N GLY A 244 4.71 5.17 -22.13
CA GLY A 244 3.99 5.70 -20.97
C GLY A 244 3.23 6.99 -21.29
N ALA A 245 3.82 7.88 -22.10
CA ALA A 245 3.16 9.11 -22.52
C ALA A 245 1.95 8.86 -23.42
N PHE A 246 2.10 8.06 -24.47
CA PHE A 246 1.01 7.72 -25.38
C PHE A 246 -0.08 6.90 -24.68
N TYR A 247 0.29 6.00 -23.77
CA TYR A 247 -0.70 5.25 -22.99
C TYR A 247 -1.54 6.16 -22.10
N LEU A 248 -0.94 7.19 -21.48
CA LEU A 248 -1.66 8.02 -20.52
C LEU A 248 -2.43 9.16 -21.18
N ALA A 249 -1.88 9.77 -22.22
CA ALA A 249 -2.40 11.00 -22.81
C ALA A 249 -3.72 10.81 -23.58
N ASN A 250 -4.52 11.87 -23.63
CA ASN A 250 -5.71 11.98 -24.48
C ASN A 250 -5.40 12.65 -25.82
N ASP A 251 -4.29 13.41 -25.89
CA ASP A 251 -3.84 14.11 -27.09
C ASP A 251 -2.31 14.24 -27.14
N ARG A 252 -1.77 14.71 -28.28
CA ARG A 252 -0.33 14.81 -28.52
C ARG A 252 0.37 15.87 -27.67
N ILE A 253 -0.32 16.95 -27.29
CA ILE A 253 0.26 18.01 -26.45
C ILE A 253 0.44 17.48 -25.03
N GLU A 254 -0.59 16.80 -24.52
CA GLU A 254 -0.53 16.10 -23.25
C GLU A 254 0.56 15.02 -23.26
N ALA A 255 0.64 14.21 -24.33
CA ALA A 255 1.68 13.19 -24.49
C ALA A 255 3.09 13.80 -24.38
N LEU A 256 3.34 14.94 -25.04
CA LEU A 256 4.62 15.63 -24.94
C LEU A 256 4.93 16.10 -23.50
N GLY A 257 3.92 16.56 -22.76
CA GLY A 257 4.06 16.94 -21.35
C GLY A 257 4.41 15.75 -20.43
N ILE A 258 3.72 14.62 -20.64
CA ILE A 258 3.97 13.38 -19.89
C ILE A 258 5.36 12.84 -20.22
N PHE A 259 5.74 12.81 -21.50
CA PHE A 259 7.07 12.37 -21.95
C PHE A 259 8.18 13.15 -21.25
N LYS A 260 8.08 14.50 -21.20
CA LYS A 260 9.06 15.35 -20.52
C LYS A 260 9.13 15.06 -19.02
N THR A 261 7.98 14.79 -18.40
CA THR A 261 7.91 14.44 -16.97
C THR A 261 8.62 13.11 -16.69
N LEU A 262 8.34 12.07 -17.49
CA LEU A 262 8.99 10.77 -17.36
C LEU A 262 10.51 10.86 -17.59
N LYS A 263 10.95 11.64 -18.60
CA LYS A 263 12.37 11.93 -18.83
C LYS A 263 13.03 12.63 -17.62
N ALA A 264 12.36 13.58 -17.00
CA ALA A 264 12.87 14.25 -15.80
C ALA A 264 13.03 13.27 -14.62
N GLY A 265 12.03 12.40 -14.39
CA GLY A 265 12.12 11.33 -13.40
C GLY A 265 13.30 10.39 -13.65
N TYR A 266 13.51 10.00 -14.92
CA TYR A 266 14.66 9.18 -15.32
C TYR A 266 16.01 9.84 -15.05
N ALA A 267 16.14 11.14 -15.30
CA ALA A 267 17.37 11.88 -15.02
C ALA A 267 17.72 11.86 -13.52
N VAL A 268 16.71 12.02 -12.66
CA VAL A 268 16.85 11.87 -11.20
C VAL A 268 17.26 10.44 -10.83
N ARG A 269 16.57 9.42 -11.35
CA ARG A 269 16.90 8.00 -11.10
C ARG A 269 18.33 7.67 -11.48
N SER A 270 18.73 8.03 -12.70
CA SER A 270 20.05 7.73 -13.22
C SER A 270 21.13 8.37 -12.36
N SER A 271 21.00 9.66 -12.06
CA SER A 271 21.97 10.35 -11.19
C SER A 271 22.02 9.74 -9.78
N TYR A 272 20.88 9.49 -9.14
CA TYR A 272 20.83 8.92 -7.79
C TYR A 272 21.39 7.50 -7.69
N LEU A 273 20.95 6.58 -8.55
CA LEU A 273 21.36 5.17 -8.50
C LEU A 273 22.83 4.96 -8.91
N HIS A 274 23.40 5.87 -9.70
CA HIS A 274 24.82 5.88 -10.03
C HIS A 274 25.67 6.70 -9.04
N GLY A 275 25.10 7.18 -7.93
CA GLY A 275 25.82 7.93 -6.89
C GLY A 275 26.31 9.30 -7.34
N GLN A 276 25.72 9.87 -8.40
CA GLN A 276 26.05 11.19 -8.92
C GLN A 276 25.25 12.28 -8.20
N LYS A 277 25.67 13.54 -8.40
CA LYS A 277 24.90 14.69 -7.94
C LYS A 277 23.55 14.71 -8.64
N VAL A 278 22.47 14.72 -7.86
CA VAL A 278 21.10 14.55 -8.38
C VAL A 278 20.73 15.71 -9.31
N ALA A 279 20.26 15.37 -10.52
CA ALA A 279 19.81 16.33 -11.51
C ALA A 279 18.67 17.18 -10.95
N GLY A 280 18.77 18.51 -11.07
CA GLY A 280 17.78 19.42 -10.50
C GLY A 280 17.71 19.40 -8.97
N GLY A 281 18.81 19.09 -8.27
CA GLY A 281 18.88 18.78 -6.85
C GLY A 281 18.53 19.88 -5.82
N THR A 282 17.65 20.83 -6.15
CA THR A 282 16.97 21.61 -5.10
C THR A 282 15.78 20.82 -4.58
N LYS A 283 15.41 21.05 -3.32
CA LYS A 283 14.26 20.37 -2.70
C LYS A 283 12.98 20.59 -3.52
N GLU A 284 12.76 21.81 -3.97
CA GLU A 284 11.54 22.24 -4.67
C GLU A 284 11.39 21.53 -6.02
N LYS A 285 12.48 21.42 -6.79
CA LYS A 285 12.48 20.72 -8.08
C LYS A 285 12.27 19.22 -7.92
N LEU A 286 12.85 18.62 -6.87
CA LEU A 286 12.62 17.23 -6.54
C LEU A 286 11.18 16.99 -6.07
N GLN A 287 10.61 17.89 -5.27
CA GLN A 287 9.21 17.82 -4.85
C GLN A 287 8.25 17.95 -6.05
N ASP A 288 8.51 18.89 -6.97
CA ASP A 288 7.75 19.05 -8.20
C ASP A 288 7.82 17.79 -9.09
N THR A 289 9.03 17.27 -9.31
CA THR A 289 9.23 16.04 -10.11
C THR A 289 8.51 14.85 -9.45
N SER A 290 8.68 14.66 -8.14
CA SER A 290 8.05 13.58 -7.39
C SER A 290 6.53 13.67 -7.41
N THR A 291 5.97 14.87 -7.25
CA THR A 291 4.52 15.11 -7.30
C THR A 291 3.94 14.79 -8.67
N LYS A 292 4.62 15.20 -9.74
CA LYS A 292 4.21 14.88 -11.11
C LYS A 292 4.30 13.37 -11.39
N MET A 293 5.39 12.72 -10.98
CA MET A 293 5.56 11.27 -11.14
C MET A 293 4.49 10.48 -10.36
N ASP A 294 4.20 10.86 -9.11
CA ASP A 294 3.14 10.25 -8.30
C ASP A 294 1.77 10.39 -8.98
N ALA A 295 1.43 11.58 -9.48
CA ALA A 295 0.17 11.81 -10.19
C ALA A 295 0.07 10.96 -11.47
N LEU A 296 1.17 10.80 -12.22
CA LEU A 296 1.21 9.91 -13.38
C LEU A 296 1.05 8.44 -12.99
N CYS A 297 1.69 7.99 -11.90
CA CYS A 297 1.49 6.64 -11.36
C CYS A 297 0.03 6.42 -10.95
N ARG A 298 -0.62 7.36 -10.27
CA ARG A 298 -2.05 7.25 -9.90
C ARG A 298 -2.95 7.14 -11.13
N ARG A 299 -2.71 7.99 -12.14
CA ARG A 299 -3.45 7.93 -13.41
C ARG A 299 -3.23 6.62 -14.15
N LEU A 300 -1.99 6.14 -14.21
CA LEU A 300 -1.61 4.84 -14.79
C LEU A 300 -2.39 3.70 -14.15
N PHE A 301 -2.36 3.62 -12.82
CA PHE A 301 -3.03 2.53 -12.12
C PHE A 301 -4.56 2.65 -12.15
N ARG A 302 -5.13 3.86 -12.22
CA ARG A 302 -6.56 4.02 -12.52
C ARG A 302 -6.90 3.49 -13.92
N LYS A 303 -6.09 3.78 -14.94
CA LYS A 303 -6.31 3.27 -16.31
C LYS A 303 -6.15 1.74 -16.38
N ILE A 304 -5.21 1.17 -15.61
CA ILE A 304 -5.05 -0.29 -15.48
C ILE A 304 -6.26 -0.93 -14.80
N LEU A 305 -6.84 -0.27 -13.78
CA LEU A 305 -8.09 -0.78 -13.19
C LEU A 305 -9.17 -0.90 -14.25
N ASP A 306 -9.30 0.13 -15.10
CA ASP A 306 -10.27 0.18 -16.18
C ASP A 306 -10.02 -0.89 -17.26
N ASP A 307 -8.79 -1.01 -17.72
CA ASP A 307 -8.34 -2.04 -18.65
C ASP A 307 -6.89 -2.47 -18.34
N HIS A 308 -6.75 -3.69 -17.82
CA HIS A 308 -5.45 -4.29 -17.50
C HIS A 308 -4.96 -5.26 -18.58
N THR A 309 -5.77 -5.55 -19.61
CA THR A 309 -5.49 -6.58 -20.62
C THR A 309 -4.12 -6.40 -21.27
N PRO A 310 -3.68 -5.18 -21.66
CA PRO A 310 -2.36 -5.00 -22.27
C PRO A 310 -1.22 -5.56 -21.43
N PHE A 311 -1.28 -5.40 -20.10
CA PHE A 311 -0.20 -5.82 -19.20
C PHE A 311 -0.30 -7.29 -18.75
N THR A 312 -1.26 -8.03 -19.30
CA THR A 312 -1.36 -9.50 -19.17
C THR A 312 -0.87 -10.26 -20.40
N LEU A 313 -0.58 -9.55 -21.49
CA LEU A 313 -0.05 -10.11 -22.73
C LEU A 313 1.37 -10.67 -22.53
N ASN A 314 1.74 -11.64 -23.35
CA ASN A 314 3.13 -12.08 -23.43
C ASN A 314 4.00 -11.03 -24.13
N ASP A 315 5.33 -11.16 -24.06
CA ASP A 315 6.26 -10.13 -24.54
C ASP A 315 6.14 -9.80 -26.04
N GLN A 316 5.78 -10.78 -26.87
CA GLN A 316 5.59 -10.58 -28.31
C GLN A 316 4.30 -9.84 -28.62
N GLU A 317 3.21 -10.21 -27.95
CA GLU A 317 1.90 -9.58 -28.08
C GLU A 317 1.91 -8.16 -27.51
N LEU A 318 2.56 -7.97 -26.36
CA LEU A 318 2.76 -6.67 -25.74
C LEU A 318 3.54 -5.73 -26.67
N GLN A 319 4.57 -6.23 -27.36
CA GLN A 319 5.31 -5.44 -28.34
C GLN A 319 4.42 -4.97 -29.48
N LYS A 320 3.61 -5.87 -30.06
CA LYS A 320 2.65 -5.51 -31.12
C LYS A 320 1.64 -4.47 -30.63
N TRP A 321 1.17 -4.60 -29.39
CA TRP A 321 0.27 -3.63 -28.80
C TRP A 321 0.93 -2.25 -28.62
N PHE A 322 2.21 -2.20 -28.22
CA PHE A 322 2.95 -0.93 -28.19
C PHE A 322 3.10 -0.31 -29.58
N ASP A 323 3.36 -1.12 -30.62
CA ASP A 323 3.49 -0.60 -31.98
C ASP A 323 2.15 0.02 -32.45
N GLN A 324 1.03 -0.62 -32.13
CA GLN A 324 -0.31 -0.07 -32.38
C GLN A 324 -0.58 1.20 -31.57
N LEU A 325 -0.15 1.25 -30.30
CA LEU A 325 -0.30 2.43 -29.46
C LEU A 325 0.43 3.66 -30.01
N LEU A 326 1.58 3.44 -30.66
CA LEU A 326 2.46 4.52 -31.14
C LEU A 326 2.17 4.95 -32.57
N PHE A 327 1.75 4.01 -33.43
CA PHE A 327 1.65 4.23 -34.88
C PHE A 327 0.27 3.94 -35.47
N GLY A 328 -0.65 3.36 -34.70
CA GLY A 328 -2.06 3.22 -35.05
C GLY A 328 -2.84 4.49 -34.76
#